data_AF-A0A8C7KLH3-F1
#
_entry.id   AF-A0A8C7KLH3-F1
#
_cell.length_a   1.000
_cell.length_b   1.000
_cell.length_c   1.000
_cell.angle_alpha   90.00
_cell.angle_beta   90.00
_cell.angle_gamma   90.00
#
_symmetry.space_group_name_H-M   'P 1'
#
loop_
_entity.id
_entity.type
_entity.pdbx_description
1 polymer ?
#
loop_
_entity_poly.entity_id
_entity_poly.type
_entity_poly.pdbx_seq_one_letter_code
_entity_poly.pdbx_strand_id
1 'polypeptide(L)'
;MINDLHRAIQRTQSAMFNQVLILISTLFCLIFTCICGIQHLERAGKKLTVFNSWYFCVVTFSTVGYGDVTPNVWPSKLLVIIMISVALVVLPIQFEQLAYLWMERQKSGGNYSRHRAQTEKHVVLCVSSLKIDLLMDFLNEVYAHPGLQDYYVIILCPTEMDAQVRRVLQIPLWSQRVIYLQGSALKDQDLIRAKMDNAEACFILSSRCEVVRTAAGCEHNNFEDAKAYSFKNKLIIVSAETAGNGLYNFIVPLRASYRLKKDLNPIVLLLDNQPDTQFLEAVCGFPMVYYMVGSIDNLDDLLRCGVSFAANMVVVDKESTMSAEEDYMADAKTIVNVQTLFRLFSSLSIITELTHPANMRFMQFRAQDWYSLALSNLEKKEREKGSNLAFMFRLPFAAGRVFSIGMLDTLLYKAAAGPGHHPGLWIPLLCELLSGCILMVKSGFLSTSQTEGERRQTEEASLDY
;
A
#
# COMPACT_ATOMS: atom_id res chain seq x y z
N MET A 1 -20.12 -23.88 -39.21
CA MET A 1 -21.00 -24.59 -38.23
C MET A 1 -20.29 -24.99 -36.94
N ILE A 2 -19.23 -25.81 -36.92
CA ILE A 2 -18.55 -26.18 -35.65
C ILE A 2 -17.81 -24.99 -35.02
N ASN A 3 -17.17 -24.14 -35.82
CA ASN A 3 -16.53 -22.91 -35.33
C ASN A 3 -17.54 -21.83 -34.90
N ASP A 4 -18.74 -21.82 -35.49
CA ASP A 4 -19.84 -20.93 -35.08
C ASP A 4 -20.51 -21.45 -33.81
N LEU A 5 -20.58 -22.77 -33.63
CA LEU A 5 -21.00 -23.40 -32.39
C LEU A 5 -19.99 -23.08 -31.28
N HIS A 6 -18.68 -23.13 -31.56
CA HIS A 6 -17.67 -22.79 -30.56
C HIS A 6 -17.71 -21.29 -30.18
N ARG A 7 -17.95 -20.39 -31.14
CA ARG A 7 -18.19 -18.95 -30.90
C ARG A 7 -19.52 -18.67 -30.20
N ALA A 8 -20.57 -19.47 -30.44
CA ALA A 8 -21.86 -19.38 -29.76
C ALA A 8 -21.82 -19.96 -28.33
N ILE A 9 -21.02 -21.02 -28.12
CA ILE A 9 -20.72 -21.62 -26.81
C ILE A 9 -19.94 -20.63 -25.94
N GLN A 10 -19.01 -19.85 -26.51
CA GLN A 10 -18.37 -18.75 -25.80
C GLN A 10 -19.34 -17.63 -25.39
N ARG A 11 -20.49 -17.48 -26.07
CA ARG A 11 -21.38 -16.33 -25.86
C ARG A 11 -22.54 -16.54 -24.90
N THR A 12 -23.01 -17.76 -24.59
CA THR A 12 -24.35 -17.83 -23.95
C THR A 12 -24.70 -19.02 -23.04
N GLN A 13 -23.75 -19.80 -22.49
CA GLN A 13 -24.05 -20.59 -21.28
C GLN A 13 -22.77 -20.82 -20.47
N SER A 14 -22.80 -20.41 -19.19
CA SER A 14 -21.70 -20.50 -18.23
C SER A 14 -21.00 -21.87 -18.31
N ALA A 15 -19.66 -21.94 -18.27
CA ALA A 15 -18.94 -23.22 -18.15
C ALA A 15 -19.51 -24.09 -16.99
N MET A 16 -19.97 -23.42 -15.93
CA MET A 16 -20.80 -24.00 -14.86
C MET A 16 -22.05 -24.73 -15.34
N PHE A 17 -22.86 -24.13 -16.22
CA PHE A 17 -24.10 -24.71 -16.71
C PHE A 17 -23.80 -25.98 -17.51
N ASN A 18 -22.76 -25.96 -18.34
CA ASN A 18 -22.33 -27.13 -19.10
C ASN A 18 -21.85 -28.26 -18.17
N GLN A 19 -21.06 -27.94 -17.14
CA GLN A 19 -20.65 -28.95 -16.16
C GLN A 19 -21.82 -29.50 -15.32
N VAL A 20 -22.75 -28.65 -14.88
CA VAL A 20 -23.96 -29.07 -14.18
C VAL A 20 -24.80 -30.01 -15.08
N LEU A 21 -24.93 -29.67 -16.35
CA LEU A 21 -25.66 -30.51 -17.31
C LEU A 21 -24.96 -31.86 -17.52
N ILE A 22 -23.63 -31.88 -17.63
CA ILE A 22 -22.84 -33.11 -17.71
C ILE A 22 -23.04 -33.97 -16.45
N LEU A 23 -22.97 -33.39 -15.24
CA LEU A 23 -23.18 -34.09 -13.97
C LEU A 23 -24.59 -34.70 -13.88
N ILE A 24 -25.61 -33.93 -14.25
CA ILE A 24 -27.00 -34.42 -14.25
C ILE A 24 -27.14 -35.56 -15.26
N SER A 25 -26.55 -35.42 -16.44
CA SER A 25 -26.57 -36.44 -17.48
C SER A 25 -25.84 -37.72 -17.06
N THR A 26 -24.68 -37.63 -16.42
CA THR A 26 -23.89 -38.79 -15.99
C THR A 26 -24.60 -39.53 -14.85
N LEU A 27 -25.17 -38.80 -13.89
CA LEU A 27 -25.96 -39.37 -12.80
C LEU A 27 -27.21 -40.08 -13.33
N PHE A 28 -27.92 -39.46 -14.29
CA PHE A 28 -29.09 -40.08 -14.92
C PHE A 28 -28.70 -41.35 -15.69
N CYS A 29 -27.63 -41.33 -16.49
CA CYS A 29 -27.15 -42.50 -17.22
C CYS A 29 -26.73 -43.63 -16.28
N LEU A 30 -26.03 -43.32 -15.18
CA LEU A 30 -25.54 -44.30 -14.22
C LEU A 30 -26.72 -44.96 -13.46
N ILE A 31 -27.70 -44.17 -13.03
CA ILE A 31 -28.94 -44.68 -12.41
C ILE A 31 -29.74 -45.51 -13.41
N PHE A 32 -29.92 -45.03 -14.64
CA PHE A 32 -30.72 -45.73 -15.65
C PHE A 32 -30.11 -47.08 -16.05
N THR A 33 -28.80 -47.14 -16.29
CA THR A 33 -28.07 -48.39 -16.59
C THR A 33 -28.12 -49.37 -15.42
N CYS A 34 -28.02 -48.88 -14.18
CA CYS A 34 -28.20 -49.70 -12.98
C CYS A 34 -29.62 -50.29 -12.89
N ILE A 35 -30.66 -49.48 -13.11
CA ILE A 35 -32.06 -49.94 -13.09
C ILE A 35 -32.28 -51.01 -14.15
N CYS A 36 -31.88 -50.74 -15.40
CA CYS A 36 -32.04 -51.68 -16.51
C CYS A 36 -31.26 -52.98 -16.27
N GLY A 37 -30.03 -52.89 -15.77
CA GLY A 37 -29.18 -54.04 -15.48
C GLY A 37 -29.76 -54.96 -14.40
N ILE A 38 -30.20 -54.36 -13.28
CA ILE A 38 -30.78 -55.11 -12.15
C ILE A 38 -32.13 -55.70 -12.55
N GLN A 39 -32.99 -54.93 -13.22
CA GLN A 39 -34.30 -55.41 -13.67
C GLN A 39 -34.16 -56.57 -14.68
N HIS A 40 -33.17 -56.53 -15.57
CA HIS A 40 -32.94 -57.59 -16.54
C HIS A 40 -32.47 -58.88 -15.87
N LEU A 41 -31.48 -58.79 -14.97
CA LEU A 41 -30.85 -59.95 -14.33
C LEU A 41 -31.73 -60.57 -13.23
N GLU A 42 -32.49 -59.77 -12.49
CA GLU A 42 -33.39 -60.28 -11.43
C GLU A 42 -34.68 -60.90 -11.97
N ARG A 43 -34.96 -60.84 -13.28
CA ARG A 43 -36.05 -61.63 -13.90
C ARG A 43 -35.88 -63.14 -13.69
N ALA A 44 -34.64 -63.62 -13.55
CA ALA A 44 -34.32 -65.03 -13.32
C ALA A 44 -34.53 -65.48 -11.86
N GLY A 45 -34.60 -64.53 -10.91
CA GLY A 45 -34.78 -64.80 -9.49
C GLY A 45 -36.11 -64.23 -8.99
N LYS A 46 -36.06 -63.05 -8.37
CA LYS A 46 -37.24 -62.35 -7.84
C LYS A 46 -37.59 -61.18 -8.76
N LYS A 47 -38.80 -61.18 -9.35
CA LYS A 47 -39.26 -60.07 -10.21
C LYS A 47 -39.38 -58.76 -9.40
N LEU A 48 -38.36 -57.92 -9.47
CA LEU A 48 -38.38 -56.56 -8.93
C LEU A 48 -39.15 -55.63 -9.87
N THR A 49 -39.97 -54.75 -9.29
CA THR A 49 -40.59 -53.65 -10.03
C THR A 49 -39.56 -52.59 -10.36
N VAL A 50 -39.78 -51.81 -11.43
CA VAL A 50 -38.89 -50.72 -11.85
C VAL A 50 -38.64 -49.73 -10.71
N PHE A 51 -39.68 -49.45 -9.91
CA PHE A 51 -39.59 -48.55 -8.77
C PHE A 51 -38.68 -49.08 -7.66
N ASN A 52 -38.76 -50.39 -7.34
CA ASN A 52 -37.88 -51.01 -6.34
C ASN A 52 -36.42 -51.05 -6.81
N SER A 53 -36.19 -51.22 -8.12
CA SER A 53 -34.83 -51.12 -8.71
C SER A 53 -34.28 -49.69 -8.67
N TRP A 54 -35.11 -48.67 -8.91
CA TRP A 54 -34.70 -47.26 -8.76
C TRP A 54 -34.36 -46.93 -7.32
N TYR A 55 -35.22 -47.29 -6.37
CA TYR A 55 -34.97 -47.13 -4.94
C TYR A 55 -33.66 -47.81 -4.52
N PHE A 56 -33.43 -49.06 -4.96
CA PHE A 56 -32.18 -49.76 -4.68
C PHE A 56 -30.94 -49.03 -5.23
N CYS A 57 -30.97 -48.57 -6.50
CA CYS A 57 -29.84 -47.85 -7.09
C CYS A 57 -29.57 -46.53 -6.34
N VAL A 58 -30.60 -45.78 -5.95
CA VAL A 58 -30.43 -44.53 -5.18
C VAL A 58 -29.81 -44.81 -3.81
N VAL A 59 -30.34 -45.78 -3.05
CA VAL A 59 -29.85 -46.15 -1.71
C VAL A 59 -28.41 -46.69 -1.76
N THR A 60 -28.06 -47.39 -2.85
CA THR A 60 -26.73 -47.96 -3.05
C THR A 60 -25.71 -46.88 -3.43
N PHE A 61 -26.04 -45.97 -4.36
CA PHE A 61 -25.12 -44.88 -4.75
C PHE A 61 -25.00 -43.78 -3.69
N SER A 62 -26.02 -43.59 -2.85
CA SER A 62 -25.93 -42.72 -1.68
C SER A 62 -25.12 -43.35 -0.53
N THR A 63 -24.59 -44.57 -0.70
CA THR A 63 -23.82 -45.32 0.31
C THR A 63 -24.58 -45.63 1.61
N VAL A 64 -25.92 -45.56 1.59
CA VAL A 64 -26.76 -45.76 2.79
C VAL A 64 -26.96 -47.25 3.07
N GLY A 65 -27.33 -48.03 2.05
CA GLY A 65 -27.35 -49.50 2.13
C GLY A 65 -28.32 -50.10 3.17
N TYR A 66 -29.60 -49.75 3.13
CA TYR A 66 -30.61 -50.29 4.06
C TYR A 66 -30.75 -51.83 4.06
N GLY A 67 -30.43 -52.49 2.94
CA GLY A 67 -30.46 -53.95 2.81
C GLY A 67 -31.87 -54.56 2.70
N ASP A 68 -32.89 -53.73 2.53
CA ASP A 68 -34.31 -54.09 2.35
C ASP A 68 -34.61 -54.65 0.95
N VAL A 69 -33.96 -54.11 -0.08
CA VAL A 69 -33.93 -54.65 -1.44
C VAL A 69 -32.52 -55.13 -1.73
N THR A 70 -32.35 -56.39 -2.11
CA THR A 70 -31.02 -56.98 -2.39
C THR A 70 -31.06 -57.91 -3.60
N PRO A 71 -29.98 -57.96 -4.42
CA PRO A 71 -29.87 -58.90 -5.52
C PRO A 71 -29.61 -60.31 -5.01
N ASN A 72 -30.37 -61.29 -5.51
CA ASN A 72 -30.26 -62.69 -5.09
C ASN A 72 -29.45 -63.54 -6.08
N VAL A 73 -29.46 -63.16 -7.36
CA VAL A 73 -28.84 -63.93 -8.45
C VAL A 73 -27.33 -63.64 -8.52
N TRP A 74 -26.51 -64.65 -8.86
CA TRP A 74 -25.06 -64.47 -8.99
C TRP A 74 -24.63 -63.34 -9.96
N PRO A 75 -25.16 -63.23 -11.20
CA PRO A 75 -24.78 -62.16 -12.12
C PRO A 75 -25.25 -60.76 -11.68
N SER A 76 -26.39 -60.63 -10.98
CA SER A 76 -26.85 -59.33 -10.49
C SER A 76 -25.95 -58.82 -9.35
N LYS A 77 -25.44 -59.71 -8.49
CA LYS A 77 -24.43 -59.36 -7.47
C LYS A 77 -23.14 -58.85 -8.10
N LEU A 78 -22.65 -59.51 -9.15
CA LEU A 78 -21.45 -59.08 -9.88
C LEU A 78 -21.63 -57.69 -10.52
N LEU A 79 -22.79 -57.46 -11.17
CA LEU A 79 -23.11 -56.17 -11.77
C LEU A 79 -23.14 -55.05 -10.72
N VAL A 80 -23.74 -55.30 -9.55
CA VAL A 80 -23.81 -54.32 -8.46
C VAL A 80 -22.41 -53.95 -7.93
N ILE A 81 -21.50 -54.93 -7.78
CA ILE A 81 -20.10 -54.66 -7.38
C ILE A 81 -19.37 -53.75 -8.39
N ILE A 82 -19.57 -54.00 -9.68
CA ILE A 82 -18.99 -53.18 -10.76
C ILE A 82 -19.59 -51.78 -10.73
N MET A 83 -20.91 -51.66 -10.62
CA MET A 83 -21.60 -50.36 -10.60
C MET A 83 -21.25 -49.52 -9.37
N ILE A 84 -21.06 -50.14 -8.19
CA ILE A 84 -20.59 -49.46 -6.99
C ILE A 84 -19.16 -48.93 -7.21
N SER A 85 -18.26 -49.76 -7.76
CA SER A 85 -16.88 -49.34 -8.06
C SER A 85 -16.85 -48.14 -9.02
N VAL A 86 -17.67 -48.17 -10.08
CA VAL A 86 -17.78 -47.06 -11.04
C VAL A 86 -18.36 -45.81 -10.38
N ALA A 87 -19.42 -45.94 -9.59
CA ALA A 87 -20.06 -44.81 -8.91
C ALA A 87 -19.14 -44.14 -7.89
N LEU A 88 -18.40 -44.91 -7.09
CA LEU A 88 -17.46 -44.39 -6.10
C LEU A 88 -16.26 -43.67 -6.71
N VAL A 89 -15.88 -43.97 -7.95
CA VAL A 89 -14.82 -43.25 -8.65
C VAL A 89 -15.37 -42.01 -9.37
N VAL A 90 -16.49 -42.16 -10.10
CA VAL A 90 -17.01 -41.10 -10.97
C VAL A 90 -17.68 -39.98 -10.19
N LEU A 91 -18.52 -40.28 -9.18
CA LEU A 91 -19.29 -39.26 -8.48
C LEU A 91 -18.40 -38.26 -7.72
N PRO A 92 -17.39 -38.68 -6.92
CA PRO A 92 -16.55 -37.73 -6.19
C PRO A 92 -15.78 -36.78 -7.10
N ILE A 93 -15.21 -37.30 -8.19
CA ILE A 93 -14.46 -36.49 -9.17
C ILE A 93 -15.36 -35.42 -9.79
N GLN A 94 -16.61 -35.78 -10.12
CA GLN A 94 -17.56 -34.83 -10.71
C GLN A 94 -18.05 -33.79 -9.68
N PHE A 95 -18.26 -34.18 -8.42
CA PHE A 95 -18.59 -33.24 -7.34
C PHE A 95 -17.46 -32.27 -7.05
N GLU A 96 -16.20 -32.73 -7.04
CA GLU A 96 -15.02 -31.89 -6.85
C GLU A 96 -14.88 -30.86 -7.97
N GLN A 97 -15.05 -31.27 -9.23
CA GLN A 97 -15.02 -30.36 -10.38
C GLN A 97 -16.13 -29.30 -10.30
N LEU A 98 -17.35 -29.70 -9.94
CA LEU A 98 -18.45 -28.77 -9.74
C LEU A 98 -18.17 -27.79 -8.60
N ALA A 99 -17.65 -28.28 -7.48
CA ALA A 99 -17.30 -27.46 -6.32
C ALA A 99 -16.19 -26.46 -6.66
N TYR A 100 -15.16 -26.90 -7.37
CA TYR A 100 -14.06 -26.07 -7.85
C TYR A 100 -14.58 -24.94 -8.75
N LEU A 101 -15.35 -25.26 -9.80
CA LEU A 101 -15.87 -24.21 -10.69
C LEU A 101 -16.87 -23.30 -9.98
N TRP A 102 -17.66 -23.82 -9.03
CA TRP A 102 -18.58 -22.99 -8.24
C TRP A 102 -17.82 -21.98 -7.37
N MET A 103 -16.76 -22.43 -6.71
CA MET A 103 -15.89 -21.58 -5.91
C MET A 103 -15.16 -20.56 -6.78
N GLU A 104 -14.65 -20.97 -7.95
CA GLU A 104 -13.99 -20.08 -8.90
C GLU A 104 -14.94 -18.99 -9.42
N ARG A 105 -16.20 -19.34 -9.73
CA ARG A 105 -17.21 -18.33 -10.10
C ARG A 105 -17.52 -17.36 -8.95
N GLN A 106 -17.51 -17.82 -7.71
CA GLN A 106 -17.71 -16.95 -6.56
C GLN A 106 -16.53 -15.98 -6.40
N LYS A 107 -15.30 -16.43 -6.70
CA LYS A 107 -14.09 -15.60 -6.68
C LYS A 107 -14.05 -14.59 -7.83
N SER A 108 -14.42 -14.99 -9.04
CA SER A 108 -14.31 -14.13 -10.23
C SER A 108 -15.33 -13.00 -10.33
N GLY A 109 -16.24 -12.89 -9.37
CA GLY A 109 -17.35 -11.94 -9.42
C GLY A 109 -18.33 -12.32 -10.53
N GLY A 110 -19.62 -12.12 -10.30
CA GLY A 110 -20.66 -12.50 -11.26
C GLY A 110 -20.65 -11.64 -12.54
N ASN A 111 -21.83 -11.50 -13.13
CA ASN A 111 -22.09 -10.49 -14.16
C ASN A 111 -22.98 -9.42 -13.54
N TYR A 112 -22.72 -8.15 -13.83
CA TYR A 112 -23.64 -7.09 -13.45
C TYR A 112 -24.92 -7.22 -14.29
N SER A 113 -26.07 -7.23 -13.60
CA SER A 113 -27.36 -7.52 -14.23
C SER A 113 -27.74 -6.40 -15.21
N ARG A 114 -28.20 -6.79 -16.41
CA ARG A 114 -28.66 -5.84 -17.42
C ARG A 114 -29.87 -5.04 -16.96
N HIS A 115 -30.76 -5.66 -16.19
CA HIS A 115 -31.94 -4.96 -15.66
C HIS A 115 -31.51 -3.85 -14.69
N ARG A 116 -30.56 -4.15 -13.80
CA ARG A 116 -30.02 -3.21 -12.83
C ARG A 116 -29.31 -2.04 -13.50
N ALA A 117 -28.49 -2.32 -14.51
CA ALA A 117 -27.78 -1.31 -15.30
C ALA A 117 -28.68 -0.33 -16.05
N GLN A 118 -29.96 -0.65 -16.24
CA GLN A 118 -30.92 0.22 -16.93
C GLN A 118 -31.79 1.03 -15.96
N THR A 119 -32.00 0.51 -14.75
CA THR A 119 -32.85 1.15 -13.73
C THR A 119 -32.06 2.03 -12.78
N GLU A 120 -30.83 1.63 -12.46
CA GLU A 120 -29.97 2.25 -11.46
C GLU A 120 -28.72 2.81 -12.13
N LYS A 121 -28.17 3.87 -11.53
CA LYS A 121 -26.95 4.51 -12.00
C LYS A 121 -25.74 3.79 -11.42
N HIS A 122 -24.76 3.50 -12.26
CA HIS A 122 -23.51 2.88 -11.83
C HIS A 122 -22.28 3.55 -12.42
N VAL A 123 -21.19 3.41 -11.69
CA VAL A 123 -19.86 3.89 -12.05
C VAL A 123 -18.91 2.70 -12.02
N VAL A 124 -18.00 2.65 -12.97
CA VAL A 124 -16.99 1.58 -13.06
C VAL A 124 -15.64 2.11 -12.58
N LEU A 125 -14.98 1.37 -11.70
CA LEU A 125 -13.64 1.63 -11.20
C LEU A 125 -12.67 0.56 -11.73
N CYS A 126 -11.84 0.92 -12.70
CA CYS A 126 -10.79 0.06 -13.24
C CYS A 126 -9.49 0.26 -12.44
N VAL A 127 -8.98 -0.81 -11.84
CA VAL A 127 -7.72 -0.81 -11.08
C VAL A 127 -6.93 -2.08 -11.40
N SER A 128 -5.60 -2.01 -11.44
CA SER A 128 -4.72 -3.17 -11.63
C SER A 128 -4.52 -3.99 -10.34
N SER A 129 -4.42 -3.34 -9.19
CA SER A 129 -4.35 -3.98 -7.87
C SER A 129 -5.08 -3.14 -6.83
N LEU A 130 -5.93 -3.78 -6.01
CA LEU A 130 -6.82 -3.10 -5.08
C LEU A 130 -6.32 -3.26 -3.64
N LYS A 131 -5.75 -2.20 -3.07
CA LYS A 131 -5.40 -2.11 -1.65
C LYS A 131 -6.56 -1.53 -0.83
N ILE A 132 -6.56 -1.80 0.48
CA ILE A 132 -7.59 -1.29 1.40
C ILE A 132 -7.60 0.24 1.43
N ASP A 133 -6.43 0.86 1.54
CA ASP A 133 -6.30 2.32 1.71
C ASP A 133 -6.91 3.04 0.50
N LEU A 134 -6.51 2.63 -0.71
CA LEU A 134 -7.05 3.18 -1.96
C LEU A 134 -8.56 2.98 -2.10
N LEU A 135 -9.06 1.80 -1.70
CA LEU A 135 -10.50 1.51 -1.75
C LEU A 135 -11.27 2.39 -0.77
N MET A 136 -10.79 2.52 0.46
CA MET A 136 -11.45 3.31 1.51
C MET A 136 -11.47 4.79 1.16
N ASP A 137 -10.34 5.33 0.71
CA ASP A 137 -10.25 6.73 0.28
C ASP A 137 -11.21 7.01 -0.87
N PHE A 138 -11.25 6.13 -1.89
CA PHE A 138 -12.15 6.28 -3.02
C PHE A 138 -13.63 6.18 -2.62
N LEU A 139 -14.01 5.19 -1.83
CA LEU A 139 -15.42 5.02 -1.41
C LEU A 139 -15.87 6.18 -0.51
N ASN A 140 -15.01 6.65 0.40
CA ASN A 140 -15.33 7.77 1.28
C ASN A 140 -15.54 9.06 0.46
N GLU A 141 -14.68 9.34 -0.52
CA GLU A 141 -14.80 10.53 -1.37
C GLU A 141 -16.07 10.47 -2.25
N VAL A 142 -16.33 9.32 -2.89
CA VAL A 142 -17.50 9.17 -3.77
C VAL A 142 -18.81 9.30 -2.99
N TYR A 143 -18.93 8.68 -1.81
CA TYR A 143 -20.16 8.72 -1.03
C TYR A 143 -20.29 9.97 -0.14
N ALA A 144 -19.23 10.78 0.03
CA ALA A 144 -19.32 12.06 0.71
C ALA A 144 -20.21 13.06 -0.07
N HIS A 145 -20.24 12.95 -1.39
CA HIS A 145 -21.09 13.81 -2.22
C HIS A 145 -22.56 13.35 -2.19
N PRO A 146 -23.51 14.24 -1.81
CA PRO A 146 -24.92 13.88 -1.66
C PRO A 146 -25.59 13.45 -2.97
N GLY A 147 -25.08 13.90 -4.12
CA GLY A 147 -25.58 13.48 -5.44
C GLY A 147 -25.14 12.08 -5.87
N LEU A 148 -24.10 11.52 -5.25
CA LEU A 148 -23.49 10.23 -5.62
C LEU A 148 -23.86 9.10 -4.64
N GLN A 149 -24.71 9.38 -3.64
CA GLN A 149 -25.07 8.40 -2.62
C GLN A 149 -25.88 7.22 -3.16
N ASP A 150 -26.66 7.40 -4.23
CA ASP A 150 -27.51 6.34 -4.79
C ASP A 150 -26.82 5.52 -5.89
N TYR A 151 -25.52 5.76 -6.12
CA TYR A 151 -24.77 5.13 -7.20
C TYR A 151 -24.20 3.78 -6.79
N TYR A 152 -24.19 2.84 -7.75
CA TYR A 152 -23.48 1.59 -7.62
C TYR A 152 -22.04 1.73 -8.09
N VAL A 153 -21.09 1.23 -7.31
CA VAL A 153 -19.67 1.22 -7.67
C VAL A 153 -19.28 -0.18 -8.10
N ILE A 154 -18.93 -0.34 -9.37
CA ILE A 154 -18.49 -1.61 -9.95
C ILE A 154 -16.96 -1.57 -10.04
N ILE A 155 -16.27 -2.42 -9.29
CA ILE A 155 -14.82 -2.50 -9.31
C ILE A 155 -14.40 -3.57 -10.29
N LEU A 156 -13.52 -3.23 -11.23
CA LEU A 156 -12.98 -4.12 -12.25
C LEU A 156 -11.46 -4.24 -12.04
N CYS A 157 -11.03 -5.41 -11.57
CA CYS A 157 -9.63 -5.66 -11.22
C CYS A 157 -9.18 -7.04 -11.71
N PRO A 158 -7.99 -7.19 -12.33
CA PRO A 158 -7.53 -8.48 -12.86
C PRO A 158 -7.08 -9.45 -11.75
N THR A 159 -6.64 -8.92 -10.62
CA THR A 159 -6.15 -9.67 -9.45
C THR A 159 -7.31 -10.27 -8.67
N GLU A 160 -7.10 -11.30 -7.85
CA GLU A 160 -8.13 -11.78 -6.92
C GLU A 160 -8.36 -10.77 -5.77
N MET A 161 -9.52 -10.86 -5.11
CA MET A 161 -9.85 -10.00 -3.96
C MET A 161 -9.06 -10.42 -2.71
N ASP A 162 -8.29 -9.48 -2.16
CA ASP A 162 -7.59 -9.67 -0.88
C ASP A 162 -8.56 -9.96 0.28
N ALA A 163 -8.12 -10.77 1.24
CA ALA A 163 -8.92 -11.14 2.41
C ALA A 163 -9.39 -9.93 3.21
N GLN A 164 -8.58 -8.87 3.25
CA GLN A 164 -8.90 -7.63 3.95
C GLN A 164 -10.01 -6.85 3.23
N VAL A 165 -9.87 -6.66 1.91
CA VAL A 165 -10.88 -6.01 1.08
C VAL A 165 -12.20 -6.78 1.10
N ARG A 166 -12.14 -8.11 1.14
CA ARG A 166 -13.33 -8.96 1.29
C ARG A 166 -14.10 -8.67 2.58
N ARG A 167 -13.40 -8.43 3.71
CA ARG A 167 -14.05 -8.07 4.98
C ARG A 167 -14.72 -6.69 4.90
N VAL A 168 -14.05 -5.73 4.24
CA VAL A 168 -14.59 -4.40 3.98
C VAL A 168 -15.89 -4.53 3.19
N LEU A 169 -15.86 -5.19 2.02
CA LEU A 169 -17.04 -5.33 1.16
C LEU A 169 -18.20 -6.14 1.77
N GLN A 170 -17.99 -6.86 2.88
CA GLN A 170 -19.06 -7.53 3.62
C GLN A 170 -19.85 -6.59 4.55
N ILE A 171 -19.35 -5.39 4.82
CA ILE A 171 -20.03 -4.41 5.67
C ILE A 171 -21.36 -4.01 5.02
N PRO A 172 -22.48 -3.93 5.77
CA PRO A 172 -23.81 -3.65 5.22
C PRO A 172 -23.90 -2.36 4.38
N LEU A 173 -23.10 -1.34 4.72
CA LEU A 173 -23.04 -0.07 3.99
C LEU A 173 -22.53 -0.25 2.55
N TRP A 174 -21.53 -1.10 2.35
CA TRP A 174 -20.87 -1.27 1.06
C TRP A 174 -21.34 -2.52 0.31
N SER A 175 -21.75 -3.59 1.00
CA SER A 175 -22.18 -4.85 0.38
C SER A 175 -23.37 -4.69 -0.56
N GLN A 176 -24.22 -3.69 -0.32
CA GLN A 176 -25.36 -3.38 -1.17
C GLN A 176 -24.99 -2.52 -2.39
N ARG A 177 -23.91 -1.74 -2.31
CA ARG A 177 -23.59 -0.67 -3.29
C ARG A 177 -22.34 -0.95 -4.12
N VAL A 178 -21.39 -1.72 -3.58
CA VAL A 178 -20.10 -2.01 -4.20
C VAL A 178 -20.09 -3.45 -4.71
N ILE A 179 -19.81 -3.61 -5.99
CA ILE A 179 -19.75 -4.92 -6.66
C ILE A 179 -18.37 -5.12 -7.23
N TYR A 180 -17.67 -6.14 -6.77
CA TYR A 180 -16.36 -6.51 -7.27
C TYR A 180 -16.47 -7.53 -8.41
N LEU A 181 -15.86 -7.22 -9.55
CA LEU A 181 -15.75 -8.07 -10.73
C LEU A 181 -14.26 -8.33 -11.02
N GLN A 182 -13.86 -9.60 -11.03
CA GLN A 182 -12.53 -9.98 -11.47
C GLN A 182 -12.47 -9.91 -13.00
N GLY A 183 -11.60 -9.06 -13.53
CA GLY A 183 -11.49 -8.80 -14.97
C GLY A 183 -10.55 -7.65 -15.30
N SER A 184 -10.04 -7.64 -16.52
CA SER A 184 -9.15 -6.57 -17.01
C SER A 184 -9.93 -5.61 -17.89
N ALA A 185 -9.69 -4.30 -17.73
CA ALA A 185 -10.31 -3.28 -18.57
C ALA A 185 -9.87 -3.37 -20.04
N LEU A 186 -8.79 -4.11 -20.33
CA LEU A 186 -8.29 -4.35 -21.69
C LEU A 186 -9.11 -5.40 -22.45
N LYS A 187 -9.95 -6.17 -21.77
CA LYS A 187 -10.77 -7.22 -22.38
C LYS A 187 -12.20 -6.75 -22.53
N ASP A 188 -12.67 -6.67 -23.77
CA ASP A 188 -14.07 -6.29 -24.08
C ASP A 188 -15.11 -7.16 -23.35
N GLN A 189 -14.79 -8.44 -23.11
CA GLN A 189 -15.66 -9.35 -22.37
C GLN A 189 -15.92 -8.87 -20.95
N ASP A 190 -14.89 -8.38 -20.26
CA ASP A 190 -15.01 -7.89 -18.88
C ASP A 190 -15.72 -6.54 -18.83
N LEU A 191 -15.52 -5.69 -19.85
CA LEU A 191 -16.28 -4.45 -20.02
C LEU A 191 -17.79 -4.70 -20.21
N ILE A 192 -18.15 -5.72 -20.99
CA ILE A 192 -19.54 -6.15 -21.19
C ILE A 192 -20.13 -6.75 -19.90
N ARG A 193 -19.31 -7.39 -19.05
CA ARG A 193 -19.72 -7.89 -17.73
C ARG A 193 -19.99 -6.75 -16.74
N ALA A 194 -19.21 -5.68 -16.81
CA ALA A 194 -19.40 -4.46 -16.02
C ALA A 194 -20.49 -3.52 -16.57
N LYS A 195 -21.02 -3.79 -17.77
CA LYS A 195 -21.99 -2.91 -18.46
C LYS A 195 -21.49 -1.48 -18.57
N MET A 196 -20.25 -1.34 -19.04
CA MET A 196 -19.61 -0.03 -19.26
C MET A 196 -20.41 0.84 -20.25
N ASP A 197 -21.18 0.23 -21.16
CA ASP A 197 -22.07 0.90 -22.10
C ASP A 197 -23.15 1.76 -21.43
N ASN A 198 -23.61 1.35 -20.23
CA ASN A 198 -24.63 2.06 -19.47
C ASN A 198 -24.04 2.80 -18.25
N ALA A 199 -22.72 2.80 -18.07
CA ALA A 199 -22.07 3.44 -16.94
C ALA A 199 -22.05 4.96 -17.12
N GLU A 200 -22.31 5.72 -16.05
CA GLU A 200 -22.25 7.19 -16.10
C GLU A 200 -20.81 7.71 -16.11
N ALA A 201 -19.90 6.99 -15.45
CA ALA A 201 -18.49 7.32 -15.41
C ALA A 201 -17.64 6.04 -15.33
N CYS A 202 -16.41 6.17 -15.83
CA CYS A 202 -15.36 5.17 -15.67
C CYS A 202 -14.14 5.84 -15.05
N PHE A 203 -13.78 5.41 -13.85
CA PHE A 203 -12.54 5.80 -13.19
C PHE A 203 -11.46 4.80 -13.51
N ILE A 204 -10.33 5.26 -14.04
CA ILE A 204 -9.15 4.44 -14.27
C ILE A 204 -8.11 4.85 -13.25
N LEU A 205 -7.89 4.01 -12.24
CA LEU A 205 -6.81 4.18 -11.30
C LEU A 205 -5.65 3.32 -11.76
N SER A 206 -4.59 3.97 -12.24
CA SER A 206 -3.33 3.28 -12.47
C SER A 206 -2.80 2.81 -11.11
N SER A 207 -2.44 1.52 -10.98
CA SER A 207 -1.62 1.13 -9.84
C SER A 207 -0.36 1.95 -9.88
N ARG A 208 -0.22 2.74 -8.84
CA ARG A 208 1.02 3.34 -8.43
C ARG A 208 1.85 2.24 -7.77
N CYS A 209 2.31 1.29 -8.60
CA CYS A 209 3.35 0.30 -8.31
C CYS A 209 3.60 -0.55 -9.58
N GLU A 210 4.71 -0.30 -10.27
CA GLU A 210 5.44 -1.35 -10.99
C GLU A 210 6.92 -0.96 -11.02
N VAL A 211 7.74 -1.89 -10.55
CA VAL A 211 9.18 -1.78 -10.38
C VAL A 211 9.85 -2.03 -11.73
N VAL A 212 10.59 -1.04 -12.23
CA VAL A 212 11.67 -1.28 -13.21
C VAL A 212 12.97 -1.24 -12.45
N ARG A 213 13.67 -2.38 -12.41
CA ARG A 213 15.05 -2.47 -11.93
C ARG A 213 15.96 -1.71 -12.87
N THR A 214 16.67 -0.70 -12.36
CA THR A 214 17.95 -0.26 -12.94
C THR A 214 18.97 -0.21 -11.81
N ALA A 215 19.56 -1.37 -11.54
CA ALA A 215 20.87 -1.42 -10.93
C ALA A 215 21.91 -1.26 -12.06
N ALA A 216 22.95 -0.47 -11.78
CA ALA A 216 24.10 -0.10 -12.61
C ALA A 216 23.96 1.22 -13.40
N GLY A 217 25.10 1.94 -13.44
CA GLY A 217 25.24 3.26 -14.04
C GLY A 217 24.61 3.33 -15.44
N CYS A 218 23.85 4.38 -15.66
CA CYS A 218 23.26 4.63 -16.97
C CYS A 218 24.35 5.06 -17.96
N GLU A 219 24.16 4.75 -19.24
CA GLU A 219 25.07 5.13 -20.34
C GLU A 219 25.29 6.66 -20.46
N HIS A 220 24.51 7.47 -19.73
CA HIS A 220 24.59 8.93 -19.73
C HIS A 220 25.74 9.49 -18.88
N ASN A 221 26.21 8.79 -17.83
CA ASN A 221 27.35 9.21 -16.99
C ASN A 221 27.90 8.05 -16.14
N ASN A 222 29.20 7.76 -16.25
CA ASN A 222 29.88 6.65 -15.55
C ASN A 222 30.42 7.03 -14.16
N PHE A 223 29.80 7.99 -13.47
CA PHE A 223 30.25 8.40 -12.15
C PHE A 223 29.57 7.56 -11.07
N GLU A 224 30.32 6.65 -10.45
CA GLU A 224 29.85 5.80 -9.34
C GLU A 224 29.83 6.54 -8.00
N ASP A 225 30.71 7.54 -7.81
CA ASP A 225 30.87 8.27 -6.55
C ASP A 225 30.37 9.71 -6.64
N ALA A 226 29.77 10.21 -5.56
CA ALA A 226 29.36 11.62 -5.44
C ALA A 226 30.55 12.59 -5.54
N LYS A 227 31.77 12.12 -5.19
CA LYS A 227 33.02 12.88 -5.34
C LYS A 227 33.34 13.20 -6.80
N ALA A 228 33.02 12.29 -7.72
CA ALA A 228 33.36 12.46 -9.13
C ALA A 228 32.55 13.60 -9.78
N TYR A 229 31.36 13.91 -9.23
CA TYR A 229 30.53 15.03 -9.67
C TYR A 229 31.07 16.42 -9.28
N SER A 230 32.07 16.51 -8.39
CA SER A 230 32.75 17.76 -8.00
C SER A 230 31.79 18.95 -7.78
N PHE A 231 30.86 18.80 -6.84
CA PHE A 231 29.87 19.84 -6.54
C PHE A 231 30.54 21.14 -6.09
N LYS A 232 30.09 22.27 -6.65
CA LYS A 232 30.59 23.61 -6.31
C LYS A 232 30.12 24.11 -4.94
N ASN A 233 28.90 23.70 -4.55
CA ASN A 233 28.24 24.12 -3.32
C ASN A 233 28.28 22.99 -2.27
N LYS A 234 28.14 23.35 -1.00
CA LYS A 234 28.17 22.39 0.10
C LYS A 234 27.00 21.41 -0.01
N LEU A 235 27.28 20.12 0.15
CA LEU A 235 26.30 19.05 -0.02
C LEU A 235 25.38 18.93 1.20
N ILE A 236 24.11 18.61 0.95
CA ILE A 236 23.13 18.20 1.96
C ILE A 236 22.87 16.70 1.78
N ILE A 237 23.05 15.93 2.85
CA ILE A 237 22.76 14.48 2.87
C ILE A 237 21.54 14.25 3.74
N VAL A 238 20.56 13.49 3.26
CA VAL A 238 19.38 13.09 4.02
C VAL A 238 19.37 11.57 4.11
N SER A 239 19.29 11.02 5.32
CA SER A 239 19.14 9.59 5.53
C SER A 239 17.73 9.25 5.99
N ALA A 240 17.11 8.26 5.32
CA ALA A 240 15.79 7.74 5.67
C ALA A 240 15.68 6.24 5.32
N GLU A 241 14.75 5.53 5.96
CA GLU A 241 14.53 4.11 5.68
C GLU A 241 13.81 3.88 4.34
N THR A 242 12.77 4.66 4.07
CA THR A 242 11.93 4.61 2.87
C THR A 242 11.78 5.99 2.25
N ALA A 243 11.63 6.05 0.93
CA ALA A 243 11.37 7.31 0.23
C ALA A 243 9.87 7.66 0.27
N GLY A 244 9.41 8.16 1.42
CA GLY A 244 8.03 8.58 1.60
C GLY A 244 7.72 9.99 1.06
N ASN A 245 6.44 10.34 1.04
CA ASN A 245 5.95 11.69 0.68
C ASN A 245 6.56 12.80 1.57
N GLY A 246 6.99 12.47 2.80
CA GLY A 246 7.67 13.40 3.69
C GLY A 246 8.96 13.96 3.09
N LEU A 247 9.75 13.15 2.38
CA LEU A 247 10.97 13.62 1.72
C LEU A 247 10.66 14.55 0.54
N TYR A 248 9.54 14.36 -0.13
CA TYR A 248 9.11 15.29 -1.18
C TYR A 248 8.82 16.68 -0.58
N ASN A 249 8.06 16.72 0.53
CA ASN A 249 7.78 17.95 1.27
C ASN A 249 9.04 18.61 1.84
N PHE A 250 10.12 17.84 2.06
CA PHE A 250 11.43 18.37 2.43
C PHE A 250 12.15 19.05 1.24
N ILE A 251 12.05 18.48 0.04
CA ILE A 251 12.76 18.99 -1.15
C ILE A 251 12.09 20.25 -1.71
N VAL A 252 10.75 20.33 -1.71
CA VAL A 252 9.96 21.45 -2.25
C VAL A 252 10.44 22.83 -1.74
N PRO A 253 10.53 23.10 -0.42
CA PRO A 253 10.95 24.41 0.08
C PRO A 253 12.43 24.72 -0.18
N LEU A 254 13.29 23.69 -0.27
CA LEU A 254 14.70 23.84 -0.61
C LEU A 254 14.93 24.16 -2.09
N ARG A 255 13.95 23.84 -2.94
CA ARG A 255 13.96 24.07 -4.39
C ARG A 255 12.98 25.17 -4.83
N ALA A 256 12.46 25.94 -3.87
CA ALA A 256 11.50 27.00 -4.15
C ALA A 256 12.08 28.12 -5.03
N SER A 257 11.20 28.76 -5.79
CA SER A 257 11.52 29.76 -6.82
C SER A 257 12.22 31.03 -6.30
N TYR A 258 12.09 31.34 -5.01
CA TYR A 258 12.74 32.50 -4.39
C TYR A 258 14.24 32.31 -4.11
N ARG A 259 14.77 31.08 -4.19
CA ARG A 259 16.21 30.82 -4.05
C ARG A 259 16.92 31.05 -5.39
N LEU A 260 18.05 31.77 -5.35
CA LEU A 260 18.88 31.97 -6.53
C LEU A 260 19.53 30.66 -6.96
N LYS A 261 19.63 30.42 -8.27
CA LYS A 261 20.24 29.21 -8.85
C LYS A 261 21.69 28.96 -8.38
N LYS A 262 22.42 30.02 -8.02
CA LYS A 262 23.81 29.95 -7.53
C LYS A 262 23.91 29.43 -6.09
N ASP A 263 22.87 29.59 -5.29
CA ASP A 263 22.85 29.24 -3.87
C ASP A 263 22.21 27.85 -3.63
N LEU A 264 21.87 27.12 -4.70
CA LEU A 264 21.27 25.80 -4.59
C LEU A 264 22.33 24.77 -4.16
N ASN A 265 22.10 24.17 -3.00
CA ASN A 265 22.93 23.08 -2.51
C ASN A 265 22.46 21.76 -3.16
N PRO A 266 23.37 20.88 -3.62
CA PRO A 266 23.00 19.54 -4.06
C PRO A 266 22.43 18.74 -2.88
N ILE A 267 21.49 17.84 -3.18
CA ILE A 267 20.85 16.97 -2.17
C ILE A 267 21.13 15.52 -2.57
N VAL A 268 21.65 14.74 -1.63
CA VAL A 268 21.85 13.28 -1.77
C VAL A 268 20.98 12.57 -0.72
N LEU A 269 20.06 11.73 -1.18
CA LEU A 269 19.20 10.90 -0.35
C LEU A 269 19.87 9.54 -0.14
N LEU A 270 20.30 9.23 1.09
CA LEU A 270 20.79 7.93 1.51
C LEU A 270 19.61 7.11 2.02
N LEU A 271 19.19 6.10 1.26
CA LEU A 271 18.01 5.29 1.56
C LEU A 271 18.40 3.85 1.86
N ASP A 272 17.86 3.27 2.93
CA ASP A 272 18.07 1.84 3.22
C ASP A 272 17.40 0.97 2.15
N ASN A 273 16.17 1.34 1.77
CA ASN A 273 15.37 0.67 0.76
C ASN A 273 15.39 1.46 -0.56
N GLN A 274 15.19 0.77 -1.69
CA GLN A 274 15.09 1.44 -2.98
C GLN A 274 13.83 2.34 -3.03
N PRO A 275 13.94 3.56 -3.59
CA PRO A 275 12.80 4.46 -3.70
C PRO A 275 11.77 3.96 -4.71
N ASP A 276 10.50 4.26 -4.46
CA ASP A 276 9.41 3.98 -5.39
C ASP A 276 9.52 4.83 -6.66
N THR A 277 9.07 4.28 -7.79
CA THR A 277 9.09 4.97 -9.10
C THR A 277 8.28 6.27 -9.10
N GLN A 278 7.18 6.33 -8.34
CA GLN A 278 6.39 7.55 -8.17
C GLN A 278 7.18 8.69 -7.51
N PHE A 279 7.98 8.34 -6.50
CA PHE A 279 8.83 9.30 -5.83
C PHE A 279 9.90 9.80 -6.80
N LEU A 280 10.50 8.89 -7.59
CA LEU A 280 11.48 9.25 -8.62
C LEU A 280 10.88 10.15 -9.71
N GLU A 281 9.68 9.86 -10.21
CA GLU A 281 8.97 10.71 -11.17
C GLU A 281 8.71 12.12 -10.61
N ALA A 282 8.28 12.20 -9.35
CA ALA A 282 8.05 13.49 -8.68
C ALA A 282 9.34 14.27 -8.44
N VAL A 283 10.43 13.59 -8.10
CA VAL A 283 11.73 14.21 -7.79
C VAL A 283 12.52 14.57 -9.06
N CYS A 284 12.27 13.90 -10.19
CA CYS A 284 12.93 14.15 -11.46
C CYS A 284 12.79 15.62 -11.93
N GLY A 285 11.72 16.31 -11.54
CA GLY A 285 11.53 17.73 -11.83
C GLY A 285 12.48 18.68 -11.10
N PHE A 286 13.16 18.23 -10.04
CA PHE A 286 14.06 19.07 -9.25
C PHE A 286 15.52 18.95 -9.70
N PRO A 287 16.25 20.09 -9.84
CA PRO A 287 17.65 20.05 -10.20
C PRO A 287 18.52 19.55 -9.04
N MET A 288 19.59 18.81 -9.38
CA MET A 288 20.67 18.42 -8.46
C MET A 288 20.17 17.64 -7.23
N VAL A 289 19.25 16.70 -7.44
CA VAL A 289 18.82 15.73 -6.43
C VAL A 289 19.27 14.35 -6.87
N TYR A 290 19.95 13.65 -5.97
CA TYR A 290 20.51 12.33 -6.20
C TYR A 290 20.04 11.40 -5.08
N TYR A 291 19.98 10.10 -5.34
CA TYR A 291 19.74 9.11 -4.30
C TYR A 291 20.80 8.02 -4.38
N MET A 292 21.11 7.41 -3.24
CA MET A 292 21.97 6.25 -3.11
C MET A 292 21.34 5.27 -2.13
N VAL A 293 21.51 3.98 -2.42
CA VAL A 293 21.02 2.91 -1.55
C VAL A 293 22.15 2.55 -0.59
N GLY A 294 21.90 2.65 0.70
CA GLY A 294 22.89 2.39 1.75
C GLY A 294 22.39 2.81 3.12
N SER A 295 23.07 2.33 4.16
CA SER A 295 22.75 2.63 5.56
C SER A 295 23.80 3.53 6.19
N ILE A 296 23.40 4.32 7.20
CA ILE A 296 24.32 5.09 8.05
C ILE A 296 25.28 4.17 8.82
N ASP A 297 24.88 2.92 9.05
CA ASP A 297 25.71 1.92 9.76
C ASP A 297 27.00 1.63 8.98
N ASN A 298 26.97 1.77 7.64
CA ASN A 298 28.09 1.45 6.78
C ASN A 298 28.90 2.71 6.43
N LEU A 299 30.17 2.74 6.86
CA LEU A 299 31.06 3.87 6.60
C LEU A 299 31.35 4.03 5.11
N ASP A 300 31.39 2.94 4.33
CA ASP A 300 31.69 3.00 2.91
C ASP A 300 30.60 3.76 2.13
N ASP A 301 29.33 3.52 2.44
CA ASP A 301 28.20 4.19 1.79
C ASP A 301 28.18 5.69 2.11
N LEU A 302 28.53 6.06 3.36
CA LEU A 302 28.70 7.44 3.78
C LEU A 302 29.86 8.14 3.05
N LEU A 303 30.99 7.44 2.86
CA LEU A 303 32.12 7.99 2.13
C LEU A 303 31.82 8.16 0.63
N ARG A 304 31.07 7.22 0.02
CA ARG A 304 30.57 7.34 -1.35
C ARG A 304 29.58 8.50 -1.52
N CYS A 305 28.74 8.75 -0.51
CA CYS A 305 27.84 9.91 -0.46
C CYS A 305 28.58 11.25 -0.35
N GLY A 306 29.85 11.24 0.06
CA GLY A 306 30.64 12.46 0.17
C GLY A 306 30.45 13.22 1.49
N VAL A 307 30.25 12.50 2.60
CA VAL A 307 30.08 13.11 3.95
C VAL A 307 31.24 14.05 4.32
N SER A 308 32.47 13.82 3.82
CA SER A 308 33.64 14.64 4.13
C SER A 308 33.53 16.12 3.72
N PHE A 309 32.74 16.45 2.69
CA PHE A 309 32.52 17.82 2.22
C PHE A 309 31.07 18.30 2.35
N ALA A 310 30.22 17.48 2.98
CA ALA A 310 28.85 17.86 3.28
C ALA A 310 28.82 18.93 4.39
N ALA A 311 27.91 19.89 4.25
CA ALA A 311 27.66 20.88 5.31
C ALA A 311 26.71 20.33 6.36
N ASN A 312 25.62 19.73 5.89
CA ASN A 312 24.50 19.32 6.70
C ASN A 312 24.14 17.87 6.39
N MET A 313 23.97 17.08 7.44
CA MET A 313 23.39 15.74 7.37
C MET A 313 22.10 15.72 8.18
N VAL A 314 21.01 15.28 7.55
CA VAL A 314 19.71 15.10 8.19
C VAL A 314 19.48 13.60 8.38
N VAL A 315 19.28 13.18 9.62
CA VAL A 315 18.94 11.80 9.98
C VAL A 315 17.46 11.78 10.36
N VAL A 316 16.66 11.18 9.49
CA VAL A 316 15.24 10.93 9.73
C VAL A 316 15.12 9.60 10.46
N ASP A 317 14.18 9.53 11.40
CA ASP A 317 13.97 8.30 12.16
C ASP A 317 13.33 7.21 11.28
N LYS A 318 13.59 5.95 11.62
CA LYS A 318 13.12 4.80 10.84
C LYS A 318 11.67 4.50 11.20
N GLU A 319 10.80 4.32 10.20
CA GLU A 319 9.38 4.01 10.41
C GLU A 319 9.22 2.68 11.17
N SER A 320 10.15 1.74 10.97
CA SER A 320 10.17 0.45 11.66
C SER A 320 10.51 0.52 13.16
N THR A 321 11.22 1.57 13.62
CA THR A 321 11.57 1.74 15.04
C THR A 321 10.51 2.51 15.84
N MET A 322 9.52 3.09 15.17
CA MET A 322 8.39 3.80 15.80
C MET A 322 7.51 2.90 16.67
N SER A 323 7.47 1.59 16.40
CA SER A 323 6.57 0.63 17.07
C SER A 323 7.20 -0.11 18.24
N ALA A 324 8.33 0.35 18.79
CA ALA A 324 8.98 -0.30 19.92
C ALA A 324 8.13 -0.17 21.21
N GLU A 325 8.06 -1.24 22.00
CA GLU A 325 7.29 -1.31 23.26
C GLU A 325 7.84 -0.40 24.38
N GLU A 326 9.09 0.08 24.24
CA GLU A 326 9.74 0.98 25.20
C GLU A 326 10.25 2.27 24.55
N ASP A 327 9.87 3.42 25.13
CA ASP A 327 10.20 4.78 24.66
C ASP A 327 11.71 5.04 24.49
N TYR A 328 12.58 4.36 25.24
CA TYR A 328 14.04 4.54 25.17
C TYR A 328 14.67 3.75 24.03
N MET A 329 14.02 2.66 23.59
CA MET A 329 14.57 1.74 22.60
C MET A 329 14.28 2.18 21.18
N ALA A 330 13.21 2.96 20.96
CA ALA A 330 12.83 3.47 19.65
C ALA A 330 13.99 4.25 18.97
N ASP A 331 14.60 5.19 19.69
CA ASP A 331 15.65 6.07 19.14
C ASP A 331 17.09 5.54 19.36
N ALA A 332 17.26 4.36 19.96
CA ALA A 332 18.58 3.92 20.42
C ALA A 332 19.59 3.78 19.27
N LYS A 333 19.14 3.24 18.13
CA LYS A 333 19.99 3.02 16.95
C LYS A 333 20.42 4.33 16.30
N THR A 334 19.50 5.27 16.11
CA THR A 334 19.78 6.58 15.50
C THR A 334 20.75 7.39 16.37
N ILE A 335 20.56 7.39 17.68
CA ILE A 335 21.45 8.11 18.62
C ILE A 335 22.87 7.54 18.60
N VAL A 336 23.04 6.22 18.61
CA VAL A 336 24.36 5.59 18.56
C VAL A 336 25.09 5.95 17.26
N ASN A 337 24.38 5.88 16.12
CA ASN A 337 24.93 6.22 14.81
C ASN A 337 25.31 7.70 14.69
N VAL A 338 24.51 8.59 15.26
CA VAL A 338 24.83 10.02 15.23
C VAL A 338 26.02 10.33 16.14
N GLN A 339 26.14 9.62 17.26
CA GLN A 339 27.28 9.78 18.16
C GLN A 339 28.59 9.28 17.52
N THR A 340 28.55 8.20 16.72
CA THR A 340 29.73 7.76 15.95
C THR A 340 30.07 8.79 14.87
N LEU A 341 29.09 9.31 14.14
CA LEU A 341 29.29 10.38 13.15
C LEU A 341 29.88 11.65 13.78
N PHE A 342 29.42 12.05 14.96
CA PHE A 342 29.92 13.23 15.67
C PHE A 342 31.41 13.08 16.06
N ARG A 343 31.85 11.86 16.38
CA ARG A 343 33.26 11.55 16.68
C ARG A 343 34.13 11.53 15.42
N LEU A 344 33.59 11.05 14.31
CA LEU A 344 34.32 10.92 13.04
C LEU A 344 34.40 12.24 12.26
N PHE A 345 33.33 13.05 12.28
CA PHE A 345 33.19 14.28 11.49
C PHE A 345 32.76 15.45 12.38
N SER A 346 33.72 16.12 13.01
CA SER A 346 33.46 17.26 13.91
C SER A 346 32.98 18.53 13.20
N SER A 347 33.25 18.65 11.89
CA SER A 347 32.85 19.80 11.06
C SER A 347 31.44 19.67 10.48
N LEU A 348 30.84 18.48 10.52
CA LEU A 348 29.52 18.20 9.95
C LEU A 348 28.42 18.67 10.90
N SER A 349 27.47 19.46 10.39
CA SER A 349 26.26 19.79 11.13
C SER A 349 25.25 18.67 10.96
N ILE A 350 24.89 17.99 12.05
CA ILE A 350 23.93 16.89 12.02
C ILE A 350 22.62 17.35 12.64
N ILE A 351 21.52 17.16 11.90
CA ILE A 351 20.15 17.39 12.34
C ILE A 351 19.50 16.01 12.47
N THR A 352 18.98 15.70 13.65
CA THR A 352 18.35 14.40 13.93
C THR A 352 16.91 14.58 14.31
N GLU A 353 16.05 13.79 13.68
CA GLU A 353 14.68 13.57 14.14
C GLU A 353 14.67 12.48 15.21
N LEU A 354 13.91 12.70 16.28
CA LEU A 354 13.69 11.74 17.37
C LEU A 354 12.19 11.60 17.64
N THR A 355 11.73 10.39 17.93
CA THR A 355 10.35 10.16 18.37
C THR A 355 10.03 10.92 19.64
N HIS A 356 10.88 10.78 20.65
CA HIS A 356 10.59 11.26 22.00
C HIS A 356 11.54 12.39 22.43
N PRO A 357 11.03 13.53 22.92
CA PRO A 357 11.88 14.62 23.40
C PRO A 357 12.70 14.22 24.64
N ALA A 358 12.30 13.16 25.35
CA ALA A 358 13.06 12.60 26.47
C ALA A 358 14.47 12.17 26.06
N ASN A 359 14.63 11.62 24.84
CA ASN A 359 15.87 11.03 24.35
C ASN A 359 16.92 12.06 23.89
N MET A 360 16.54 13.34 23.78
CA MET A 360 17.46 14.43 23.40
C MET A 360 18.68 14.56 24.33
N ARG A 361 18.60 14.07 25.57
CA ARG A 361 19.70 14.07 26.53
C ARG A 361 20.90 13.22 26.09
N PHE A 362 20.70 12.26 25.19
CA PHE A 362 21.73 11.32 24.76
C PHE A 362 22.50 11.78 23.52
N MET A 363 22.07 12.86 22.87
CA MET A 363 22.63 13.36 21.62
C MET A 363 24.04 13.95 21.75
N GLN A 364 24.44 14.37 22.94
CA GLN A 364 25.77 14.91 23.21
C GLN A 364 26.27 14.35 24.53
N PHE A 365 26.80 13.12 24.49
CA PHE A 365 27.48 12.56 25.64
C PHE A 365 28.96 12.97 25.64
N ARG A 366 29.33 13.87 26.56
CA ARG A 366 30.71 14.11 26.98
C ARG A 366 30.88 13.68 28.43
N ALA A 367 31.98 13.02 28.73
CA ALA A 367 32.28 12.66 30.11
C ALA A 367 32.59 13.93 30.92
N GLN A 368 32.03 14.04 32.13
CA GLN A 368 32.27 15.13 33.10
C GLN A 368 31.81 16.54 32.72
N ASP A 369 30.65 16.68 32.05
CA ASP A 369 30.09 18.01 31.77
C ASP A 369 29.31 18.60 32.97
N TRP A 370 29.89 19.61 33.62
CA TRP A 370 29.22 20.40 34.67
C TRP A 370 28.02 21.19 34.13
N TYR A 371 28.10 21.63 32.86
CA TYR A 371 27.07 22.44 32.20
C TYR A 371 25.78 21.65 31.97
N SER A 372 25.92 20.38 31.56
CA SER A 372 24.80 19.46 31.38
C SER A 372 24.05 19.18 32.70
N LEU A 373 24.77 19.09 33.82
CA LEU A 373 24.15 18.95 35.15
C LEU A 373 23.41 20.23 35.57
N ALA A 374 24.01 21.40 35.34
CA ALA A 374 23.39 22.69 35.65
C ALA A 374 22.09 22.90 34.86
N LEU A 375 22.09 22.59 33.56
CA LEU A 375 20.90 22.65 32.71
C LEU A 375 19.81 21.66 33.13
N SER A 376 20.18 20.44 33.53
CA SER A 376 19.23 19.43 34.04
C SER A 376 18.54 19.90 35.32
N ASN A 377 19.27 20.56 36.23
CA ASN A 377 18.69 21.12 37.46
C ASN A 377 17.76 22.29 37.16
N LEU A 378 18.09 23.14 36.17
CA LEU A 378 17.20 24.22 35.71
C LEU A 378 15.93 23.66 35.06
N GLU A 379 16.06 22.64 34.20
CA GLU A 379 14.93 21.94 33.58
C GLU A 379 13.96 21.38 34.63
N LYS A 380 14.49 20.70 35.67
CA LYS A 380 13.68 20.18 36.77
C LYS A 380 12.94 21.28 37.53
N LYS A 381 13.63 22.38 37.85
CA LYS A 381 13.04 23.51 38.55
C LYS A 381 11.93 24.20 37.76
N GLU A 382 12.09 24.32 36.44
CA GLU A 382 11.06 24.88 35.56
C GLU A 382 9.88 23.91 35.34
N ARG A 383 10.12 22.60 35.40
CA ARG A 383 9.05 21.59 35.37
C ARG A 383 8.22 21.61 36.65
N GLU A 384 8.86 21.80 37.81
CA GLU A 384 8.18 21.97 39.10
C GLU A 384 7.30 23.23 39.14
N LYS A 385 7.68 24.27 38.40
CA LYS A 385 6.86 25.49 38.21
C LYS A 385 5.69 25.31 37.22
N GLY A 386 5.54 24.14 36.61
CA GLY A 386 4.46 23.84 35.67
C GLY A 386 4.67 24.34 34.24
N SER A 387 5.92 24.60 33.83
CA SER A 387 6.19 25.01 32.44
C SER A 387 6.12 23.82 31.47
N ASN A 388 5.41 24.00 30.35
CA ASN A 388 5.24 22.97 29.31
C ASN A 388 6.43 22.88 28.33
N LEU A 389 7.43 23.76 28.44
CA LEU A 389 8.57 23.88 27.51
C LEU A 389 9.92 23.59 28.18
N ALA A 390 9.94 22.70 29.19
CA ALA A 390 11.15 22.40 29.96
C ALA A 390 12.34 21.93 29.07
N PHE A 391 12.07 21.30 27.93
CA PHE A 391 13.07 20.85 26.96
C PHE A 391 13.79 21.98 26.20
N MET A 392 13.30 23.23 26.26
CA MET A 392 13.88 24.38 25.54
C MET A 392 15.32 24.69 25.98
N PHE A 393 15.65 24.43 27.25
CA PHE A 393 16.98 24.69 27.80
C PHE A 393 18.02 23.64 27.39
N ARG A 394 17.63 22.59 26.66
CA ARG A 394 18.58 21.58 26.19
C ARG A 394 19.41 22.12 25.04
N LEU A 395 20.73 22.08 25.22
CA LEU A 395 21.71 22.58 24.25
C LEU A 395 21.52 21.98 22.83
N PRO A 396 21.26 20.67 22.63
CA PRO A 396 21.05 20.12 21.29
C PRO A 396 19.82 20.69 20.58
N PHE A 397 18.76 21.02 21.34
CA PHE A 397 17.55 21.63 20.81
C PHE A 397 17.77 23.12 20.50
N ALA A 398 18.37 23.87 21.43
CA ALA A 398 18.69 25.28 21.22
C ALA A 398 19.67 25.52 20.05
N ALA A 399 20.56 24.56 19.79
CA ALA A 399 21.46 24.57 18.63
C ALA A 399 20.76 24.21 17.30
N GLY A 400 19.49 23.81 17.32
CA GLY A 400 18.74 23.39 16.13
C GLY A 400 19.20 22.05 15.54
N ARG A 401 19.89 21.21 16.32
CA ARG A 401 20.40 19.91 15.88
C ARG A 401 19.42 18.77 16.10
N VAL A 402 18.40 18.98 16.93
CA VAL A 402 17.45 17.93 17.31
C VAL A 402 16.04 18.44 17.15
N PHE A 403 15.21 17.62 16.51
CA PHE A 403 13.81 17.89 16.28
C PHE A 403 12.98 16.67 16.66
N SER A 404 11.76 16.88 17.17
CA SER A 404 10.84 15.79 17.52
C SER A 404 9.42 16.16 17.14
N ILE A 405 8.67 15.20 16.59
CA ILE A 405 7.30 15.38 16.10
C ILE A 405 6.39 15.89 17.23
N GLY A 406 6.54 15.38 18.45
CA GLY A 406 5.73 15.78 19.61
C GLY A 406 5.84 17.26 20.01
N MET A 407 6.82 18.00 19.48
CA MET A 407 6.90 19.46 19.65
C MET A 407 5.83 20.20 18.84
N LEU A 408 5.43 19.65 17.69
CA LEU A 408 4.42 20.24 16.81
C LEU A 408 2.99 20.03 17.35
N ASP A 409 2.74 19.00 18.15
CA ASP A 409 1.43 18.75 18.75
C ASP A 409 0.94 19.94 19.58
N THR A 410 1.85 20.63 20.25
CA THR A 410 1.50 21.86 20.99
C THR A 410 1.04 23.01 20.09
N LEU A 411 1.45 23.05 18.82
CA LEU A 411 0.94 24.02 17.84
C LEU A 411 -0.49 23.69 17.42
N LEU A 412 -0.84 22.40 17.26
CA LEU A 412 -2.21 21.97 16.98
C LEU A 412 -3.16 22.36 18.13
N TYR A 413 -2.77 22.11 19.38
CA TYR A 413 -3.57 22.51 20.54
C TYR A 413 -3.74 24.03 20.65
N LYS A 414 -2.69 24.81 20.37
CA LYS A 414 -2.75 26.28 20.40
C LYS A 414 -3.56 26.85 19.24
N ALA A 415 -3.53 26.22 18.07
CA ALA A 415 -4.39 26.58 16.94
C ALA A 415 -5.88 26.35 17.27
N ALA A 416 -6.20 25.28 18.00
CA ALA A 416 -7.56 24.99 18.44
C ALA A 416 -8.07 25.93 19.57
N ALA A 417 -7.18 26.42 20.45
CA ALA A 417 -7.54 27.17 21.66
C ALA A 417 -7.50 28.71 21.51
N GLY A 418 -7.29 29.25 20.30
CA GLY A 418 -7.24 30.70 20.09
C GLY A 418 -8.54 31.43 20.46
N PRO A 419 -8.50 32.54 21.22
CA PRO A 419 -9.71 33.25 21.65
C PRO A 419 -10.21 34.20 20.53
N GLY A 420 -11.49 34.04 20.15
CA GLY A 420 -12.28 35.10 19.48
C GLY A 420 -12.51 34.94 17.98
N HIS A 421 -13.80 34.82 17.60
CA HIS A 421 -14.53 35.11 16.35
C HIS A 421 -13.91 35.03 14.93
N HIS A 422 -12.66 34.63 14.75
CA HIS A 422 -12.12 34.15 13.49
C HIS A 422 -11.51 32.76 13.75
N PRO A 423 -11.85 31.72 12.96
CA PRO A 423 -11.40 30.38 13.23
C PRO A 423 -9.87 30.33 13.24
N GLY A 424 -9.29 29.70 14.28
CA GLY A 424 -7.86 29.65 14.62
C GLY A 424 -6.94 28.93 13.63
N LEU A 425 -7.25 28.97 12.33
CA LEU A 425 -6.43 28.41 11.25
C LEU A 425 -5.19 29.26 10.90
N TRP A 426 -5.04 30.46 11.47
CA TRP A 426 -3.94 31.36 11.14
C TRP A 426 -2.57 30.84 11.58
N ILE A 427 -2.47 30.13 12.71
CA ILE A 427 -1.18 29.62 13.20
C ILE A 427 -0.65 28.51 12.29
N PRO A 428 -1.43 27.46 11.94
CA PRO A 428 -1.01 26.47 10.95
C PRO A 428 -0.70 27.09 9.60
N LEU A 429 -1.57 27.99 9.10
CA LEU A 429 -1.37 28.65 7.81
C LEU A 429 -0.09 29.51 7.80
N LEU A 430 0.20 30.23 8.90
CA LEU A 430 1.44 31.00 9.04
C LEU A 430 2.67 30.10 9.11
N CYS A 431 2.59 28.97 9.82
CA CYS A 431 3.66 27.98 9.84
C CYS A 431 3.89 27.36 8.46
N GLU A 432 2.84 27.06 7.70
CA GLU A 432 2.94 26.56 6.33
C GLU A 432 3.51 27.61 5.36
N LEU A 433 3.14 28.88 5.53
CA LEU A 433 3.69 30.01 4.78
C LEU A 433 5.18 30.23 5.10
N LEU A 434 5.57 30.17 6.38
CA LEU A 434 6.95 30.35 6.82
C LEU A 434 7.84 29.17 6.42
N SER A 435 7.30 27.95 6.48
CA SER A 435 7.97 26.73 6.02
C SER A 435 8.05 26.62 4.49
N GLY A 436 7.30 27.45 3.77
CA GLY A 436 7.25 27.44 2.30
C GLY A 436 6.45 26.28 1.70
N CYS A 437 5.63 25.60 2.49
CA CYS A 437 4.73 24.53 2.01
C CYS A 437 3.57 25.11 1.19
N ILE A 438 3.12 26.31 1.53
CA ILE A 438 2.14 27.09 0.77
C ILE A 438 2.78 28.42 0.41
N LEU A 439 2.93 28.71 -0.88
CA LEU A 439 3.26 30.07 -1.34
C LEU A 439 2.02 30.73 -1.93
N MET A 440 1.63 31.86 -1.34
CA MET A 440 0.68 32.78 -1.96
C MET A 440 1.44 33.82 -2.79
N VAL A 441 0.74 34.46 -3.75
CA VAL A 441 1.32 35.40 -4.74
C VAL A 441 2.07 36.61 -4.12
N LYS A 442 2.08 36.79 -2.79
CA LYS A 442 2.83 37.84 -2.06
C LYS A 442 3.37 37.39 -0.68
N SER A 443 3.68 36.11 -0.48
CA SER A 443 4.24 35.64 0.80
C SER A 443 5.75 35.91 0.92
N GLY A 444 6.22 36.26 2.12
CA GLY A 444 7.65 36.34 2.44
C GLY A 444 8.28 34.95 2.64
N PHE A 445 9.60 34.90 2.76
CA PHE A 445 10.35 33.65 3.01
C PHE A 445 11.42 33.85 4.09
N LEU A 446 11.80 32.76 4.78
CA LEU A 446 12.90 32.78 5.75
C LEU A 446 14.26 32.79 5.02
N SER A 447 15.09 33.78 5.34
CA SER A 447 16.45 33.90 4.84
C SER A 447 17.43 34.10 6.00
N THR A 448 18.65 33.62 5.84
CA THR A 448 19.75 33.82 6.78
C THR A 448 20.73 34.83 6.19
N SER A 449 20.90 35.98 6.84
CA SER A 449 21.71 37.10 6.32
C SER A 449 23.22 36.99 6.61
N GLN A 450 23.71 35.89 7.19
CA GLN A 450 25.16 35.70 7.37
C GLN A 450 25.92 35.71 6.04
N THR A 451 25.25 35.36 4.93
CA THR A 451 25.80 35.46 3.57
C THR A 451 25.82 36.88 3.00
N GLU A 452 25.14 37.86 3.62
CA GLU A 452 25.22 39.27 3.23
C GLU A 452 26.39 40.01 3.89
N GLY A 453 26.81 39.56 5.09
CA GLY A 453 28.00 40.10 5.78
C GLY A 453 29.30 39.81 5.03
N GLU A 454 29.44 38.60 4.47
CA GLU A 454 30.57 38.24 3.60
C GLU A 454 30.49 38.91 2.22
N ARG A 455 29.28 39.22 1.72
CA ARG A 455 29.09 40.01 0.48
C ARG A 455 29.54 41.46 0.64
N ARG A 456 29.27 42.12 1.78
CA ARG A 456 29.76 43.48 2.02
C ARG A 456 31.28 43.55 2.11
N GLN A 457 31.93 42.56 2.71
CA GLN A 457 33.40 42.53 2.77
C GLN A 457 34.04 42.21 1.41
N THR A 458 33.38 41.46 0.53
CA THR A 458 33.89 41.17 -0.82
C THR A 458 33.57 42.29 -1.83
N GLU A 459 32.48 43.03 -1.65
CA GLU A 459 32.17 44.24 -2.43
C GLU A 459 33.05 45.44 -2.02
N GLU A 460 33.37 45.63 -0.73
CA GLU A 460 34.34 46.66 -0.31
C GLU A 460 35.78 46.31 -0.75
N ALA A 461 36.17 45.03 -0.78
CA ALA A 461 37.49 44.62 -1.26
C ALA A 461 37.67 44.68 -2.79
N SER A 462 36.59 44.87 -3.56
CA SER A 462 36.65 44.99 -5.03
C SER A 462 36.53 46.43 -5.54
N LEU A 463 36.44 47.41 -4.63
CA LEU A 463 36.46 48.84 -4.95
C LEU A 463 37.83 49.51 -4.71
N ASP A 464 38.81 48.78 -4.16
CA ASP A 464 40.17 49.26 -3.86
C ASP A 464 41.28 48.63 -4.74
N TYR A 465 40.98 48.28 -5.99
CA TYR A 465 42.01 47.92 -7.01
C TYR A 465 41.80 48.63 -8.35
#